data_AF-A0A1F7S957-F1
#
_entry.id   AF-A0A1F7S957-F1
#
_cell.length_a   1.000
_cell.length_b   1.000
_cell.length_c   1.000
_cell.angle_alpha   90.00
_cell.angle_beta   90.00
_cell.angle_gamma   90.00
#
_symmetry.space_group_name_H-M   'P 1'
#
loop_
_entity.id
_entity.type
_entity.pdbx_description
1 polymer ?
#
loop_
_entity_poly.entity_id
_entity_poly.type
_entity_poly.pdbx_seq_one_letter_code
_entity_poly.pdbx_strand_id
1 'polypeptide(L)'
;MMNNLIPRSGDIVRPLLMGQQKKISKSTCFATIFIERVFDFMFLLLILCVLFLTIKSGFKSPETSMIDYIKESGILLLIILTAIIGFLFFLVFQRDKSLKIIRFLCKPFPAKFSMRLEEIINRFGAGLEVIKDFKKVVIISAISLLILELFAFQTLITIYAFRSNMINTLSIFQQVWMCNFVLIIGALSLIIPSPAGLGSFHLAFAKTLEMFGEIPFIAKSIAIVLHSVSLFPVMIVGLYFLYREKYVIRISRK
;
A
#
# COMPACT_ATOMS: atom_id res chain seq x y z
N MET A 1 11.08 -7.78 2.46
CA MET A 1 11.97 -8.96 2.36
C MET A 1 11.25 -10.23 1.97
N MET A 2 10.44 -10.84 2.84
CA MET A 2 9.79 -12.12 2.49
C MET A 2 8.83 -11.94 1.31
N ASN A 3 8.11 -10.81 1.26
CA ASN A 3 7.28 -10.41 0.11
C ASN A 3 8.02 -10.39 -1.24
N ASN A 4 9.35 -10.25 -1.20
CA ASN A 4 10.21 -10.16 -2.38
C ASN A 4 10.68 -11.56 -2.84
N LEU A 5 10.69 -12.55 -1.95
CA LEU A 5 11.09 -13.94 -2.22
C LEU A 5 9.88 -14.82 -2.54
N ILE A 6 8.80 -14.66 -1.78
CA ILE A 6 7.53 -15.34 -2.00
C ILE A 6 6.44 -14.26 -2.08
N PRO A 7 5.72 -14.14 -3.20
CA PRO A 7 4.65 -13.15 -3.34
C PRO A 7 3.69 -13.20 -2.15
N ARG A 8 3.40 -12.03 -1.57
CA ARG A 8 2.43 -11.85 -0.47
C ARG A 8 2.76 -12.55 0.85
N SER A 9 3.97 -13.10 1.00
CA SER A 9 4.39 -13.76 2.25
C SER A 9 4.85 -12.79 3.35
N GLY A 10 5.25 -11.56 2.99
CA GLY A 10 5.74 -10.57 3.94
C GLY A 10 4.69 -10.14 4.97
N ASP A 11 3.44 -10.01 4.53
CA ASP A 11 2.32 -9.61 5.37
C ASP A 11 1.88 -10.71 6.35
N ILE A 12 2.27 -11.97 6.08
CA ILE A 12 1.97 -13.12 6.94
C ILE A 12 3.13 -13.41 7.90
N VAL A 13 4.37 -13.28 7.43
CA VAL A 13 5.56 -13.60 8.25
C VAL A 13 5.82 -12.55 9.34
N ARG A 14 5.63 -11.25 9.04
CA ARG A 14 5.84 -10.16 10.02
C ARG A 14 4.96 -10.30 11.28
N PRO A 15 3.63 -10.50 11.20
CA PRO A 15 2.79 -10.66 12.39
C PRO A 15 3.04 -11.99 13.11
N LEU A 16 3.47 -13.04 12.39
CA LEU A 16 3.86 -14.31 13.00
C LEU A 16 5.13 -14.17 13.86
N LEU A 17 6.16 -13.48 13.35
CA LEU A 17 7.40 -13.24 14.09
C LEU A 17 7.17 -12.27 15.27
N MET A 18 6.42 -11.18 15.06
CA MET A 18 6.10 -10.25 16.14
C MET A 18 5.23 -10.88 17.23
N GLY A 19 4.25 -11.71 16.86
CA GLY A 19 3.42 -12.43 17.82
C GLY A 19 4.21 -13.42 18.67
N GLN A 20 5.24 -14.06 18.09
CA GLN A 20 6.15 -14.95 18.82
C GLN A 20 7.06 -14.20 19.79
N GLN A 21 7.58 -13.03 19.40
CA GLN A 21 8.53 -12.27 20.22
C GLN A 21 7.86 -11.49 21.36
N LYS A 22 6.70 -10.87 21.09
CA LYS A 22 6.05 -9.95 22.05
C LYS A 22 4.89 -10.59 22.84
N LYS A 23 4.64 -11.90 22.68
CA LYS A 23 3.47 -12.60 23.26
C LYS A 23 2.12 -11.94 22.92
N ILE A 24 2.05 -11.24 21.79
CA ILE A 24 0.84 -10.59 21.29
C ILE A 24 0.08 -11.58 20.41
N SER A 25 -1.26 -11.56 20.46
CA SER A 25 -2.07 -12.44 19.63
C SER A 25 -1.83 -12.16 18.13
N LYS A 26 -1.79 -13.21 17.30
CA LYS A 26 -1.63 -13.08 15.85
C LYS A 26 -2.68 -12.14 15.25
N SER A 27 -3.94 -12.24 15.72
CA SER A 27 -5.06 -11.39 15.28
C SER A 27 -4.82 -9.91 15.56
N THR A 28 -4.20 -9.57 16.69
CA THR A 28 -3.81 -8.19 17.02
C THR A 28 -2.69 -7.68 16.11
N CYS A 29 -1.66 -8.49 15.84
CA CYS A 29 -0.61 -8.11 14.88
C CYS A 29 -1.14 -7.98 13.44
N PHE A 30 -2.11 -8.81 13.05
CA PHE A 30 -2.80 -8.65 11.76
C PHE A 30 -3.63 -7.37 11.72
N ALA A 31 -4.30 -7.01 12.81
CA ALA A 31 -5.07 -5.76 12.90
C ALA A 31 -4.17 -4.53 12.69
N THR A 32 -2.97 -4.50 13.30
CA THR A 32 -2.04 -3.37 13.11
C THR A 32 -1.56 -3.25 11.67
N ILE A 33 -1.24 -4.37 11.00
CA ILE A 33 -0.86 -4.36 9.58
C ILE A 33 -2.04 -3.94 8.72
N PHE A 34 -3.25 -4.42 9.03
CA PHE A 34 -4.46 -4.02 8.32
C PHE A 34 -4.69 -2.51 8.39
N ILE A 35 -4.50 -1.91 9.57
CA ILE A 35 -4.56 -0.45 9.74
C ILE A 35 -3.50 0.24 8.89
N GLU A 36 -2.23 -0.20 8.95
CA GLU A 36 -1.16 0.35 8.10
C GLU A 36 -1.61 0.38 6.63
N ARG A 37 -2.14 -0.75 6.12
CA ARG A 37 -2.65 -0.83 4.74
C ARG A 37 -3.82 0.11 4.47
N VAL A 38 -4.76 0.24 5.40
CA VAL A 38 -5.91 1.14 5.23
C VAL A 38 -5.44 2.59 5.11
N PHE A 39 -4.50 3.03 5.96
CA PHE A 39 -3.93 4.36 5.86
C PHE A 39 -3.14 4.55 4.55
N ASP A 40 -2.31 3.59 4.15
CA ASP A 40 -1.57 3.64 2.88
C ASP A 40 -2.53 3.80 1.68
N PHE A 41 -3.60 3.00 1.60
CA PHE A 41 -4.62 3.12 0.55
C PHE A 41 -5.40 4.44 0.64
N MET A 42 -5.70 4.90 1.86
CA MET A 42 -6.41 6.16 2.08
C MET A 42 -5.62 7.35 1.53
N PHE A 43 -4.32 7.44 1.82
CA PHE A 43 -3.48 8.52 1.28
C PHE A 43 -3.19 8.37 -0.21
N LEU A 44 -3.01 7.15 -0.71
CA LEU A 44 -2.88 6.90 -2.15
C LEU A 44 -4.10 7.45 -2.90
N LEU A 45 -5.31 7.24 -2.37
CA LEU A 45 -6.55 7.77 -2.95
C LEU A 45 -6.72 9.27 -2.77
N LEU A 46 -6.24 9.83 -1.66
CA LEU A 46 -6.19 11.27 -1.46
C LEU A 46 -5.29 11.93 -2.51
N ILE A 47 -4.09 11.40 -2.73
CA ILE A 47 -3.17 11.88 -3.77
C ILE A 47 -3.85 11.76 -5.14
N LEU A 48 -4.46 10.61 -5.45
CA LEU A 48 -5.19 10.42 -6.70
C LEU A 48 -6.29 11.47 -6.90
N CYS A 49 -7.08 11.75 -5.86
CA CYS A 49 -8.11 12.78 -5.87
C CYS A 49 -7.52 14.18 -6.15
N VAL A 50 -6.44 14.54 -5.46
CA VAL A 50 -5.73 15.82 -5.70
C VAL A 50 -5.21 15.89 -7.13
N LEU A 51 -4.63 14.82 -7.67
CA LEU A 51 -4.16 14.78 -9.06
C LEU A 51 -5.31 15.05 -10.04
N PHE A 52 -6.50 14.48 -9.80
CA PHE A 52 -7.69 14.76 -10.62
C PHE A 52 -8.17 16.20 -10.51
N LEU A 53 -8.30 16.74 -9.29
CA LEU A 53 -8.77 18.12 -9.12
C LEU A 53 -7.79 19.13 -9.72
N THR A 54 -6.52 18.77 -9.84
CA THR A 54 -5.47 19.62 -10.37
C THR A 54 -5.09 19.31 -11.82
N ILE A 55 -5.77 18.36 -12.48
CA ILE A 55 -5.58 18.07 -13.89
C ILE A 55 -6.09 19.25 -14.73
N LYS A 56 -5.26 20.29 -14.89
CA LYS A 56 -5.55 21.37 -15.83
C LYS A 56 -5.42 20.84 -17.25
N SER A 57 -6.22 21.38 -18.15
CA SER A 57 -6.29 21.11 -19.60
C SER A 57 -4.96 21.24 -20.39
N GLY A 58 -3.84 21.54 -19.72
CA GLY A 58 -2.50 21.62 -20.30
C GLY A 58 -1.80 20.27 -20.48
N PHE A 59 -2.27 19.19 -19.83
CA PHE A 59 -1.85 17.84 -20.20
C PHE A 59 -2.62 17.43 -21.46
N LYS A 60 -2.04 17.70 -22.63
CA LYS A 60 -2.50 17.14 -23.90
C LYS A 60 -2.19 15.63 -23.90
N SER A 61 -3.00 14.82 -23.20
CA SER A 61 -3.05 13.40 -23.53
C SER A 61 -3.72 13.28 -24.91
N PRO A 62 -3.17 12.51 -25.86
CA PRO A 62 -3.81 12.28 -27.15
C PRO A 62 -5.16 11.56 -27.03
N GLU A 63 -5.40 10.93 -25.89
CA GLU A 63 -6.56 10.08 -25.62
C GLU A 63 -7.39 10.66 -24.47
N THR A 64 -8.49 11.32 -24.83
CA THR A 64 -9.55 11.74 -23.89
C THR A 64 -10.15 10.54 -23.15
N SER A 65 -10.15 9.36 -23.77
CA SER A 65 -10.61 8.09 -23.19
C SER A 65 -9.84 7.69 -21.93
N MET A 66 -8.53 7.93 -21.87
CA MET A 66 -7.73 7.55 -20.70
C MET A 66 -8.10 8.36 -19.45
N ILE A 67 -8.37 9.66 -19.61
CA ILE A 67 -8.79 10.52 -18.48
C ILE A 67 -10.10 10.01 -17.89
N ASP A 68 -11.04 9.56 -18.73
CA ASP A 68 -12.34 9.08 -18.28
C ASP A 68 -12.24 7.69 -17.61
N TYR A 69 -11.42 6.76 -18.11
CA TYR A 69 -11.14 5.49 -17.42
C TYR A 69 -10.49 5.69 -16.05
N ILE A 70 -9.56 6.65 -15.94
CA ILE A 70 -8.93 6.95 -14.65
C ILE A 70 -9.99 7.55 -13.71
N LYS A 71 -10.87 8.46 -14.17
CA LYS A 71 -11.98 8.99 -13.34
C LYS A 71 -12.93 7.91 -12.83
N GLU A 72 -13.41 7.02 -13.71
CA GLU A 72 -14.32 5.94 -13.33
C GLU A 72 -13.70 4.99 -12.30
N SER A 73 -12.44 4.59 -12.52
CA SER A 73 -11.70 3.76 -11.57
C SER A 73 -11.43 4.47 -10.24
N GLY A 74 -11.19 5.79 -10.26
CA GLY A 74 -11.05 6.62 -9.06
C GLY A 74 -12.31 6.63 -8.19
N ILE A 75 -13.49 6.74 -8.79
CA ILE A 75 -14.78 6.70 -8.07
C ILE A 75 -14.98 5.33 -7.43
N LEU A 76 -14.75 4.24 -8.18
CA LEU A 76 -14.89 2.88 -7.65
C LEU A 76 -13.96 2.65 -6.44
N LEU A 77 -12.70 3.08 -6.54
CA LEU A 77 -11.74 2.97 -5.44
C LEU A 77 -12.17 3.78 -4.21
N LEU A 78 -12.72 4.98 -4.41
CA LEU A 78 -13.23 5.82 -3.32
C LEU A 78 -14.43 5.19 -2.61
N ILE A 79 -15.33 4.53 -3.36
CA ILE A 79 -16.45 3.75 -2.79
C ILE A 79 -15.92 2.60 -1.93
N ILE A 80 -14.97 1.82 -2.47
CA ILE A 80 -14.36 0.67 -1.75
C ILE A 80 -13.69 1.14 -0.46
N LEU A 81 -12.89 2.21 -0.52
CA LEU A 81 -12.23 2.77 0.65
C LEU A 81 -13.22 3.25 1.70
N THR A 82 -14.25 3.99 1.28
CA THR A 82 -15.30 4.49 2.19
C THR A 82 -16.01 3.33 2.88
N ALA A 83 -16.29 2.25 2.15
CA ALA A 83 -16.87 1.03 2.73
C ALA A 83 -15.92 0.36 3.75
N ILE A 84 -14.61 0.27 3.46
CA ILE A 84 -13.60 -0.28 4.37
C ILE A 84 -13.48 0.56 5.65
N ILE A 85 -13.39 1.90 5.51
CA ILE A 85 -13.31 2.82 6.66
C ILE A 85 -14.61 2.73 7.48
N GLY A 86 -15.77 2.70 6.84
CA GLY A 86 -17.06 2.53 7.50
C GLY A 86 -17.16 1.21 8.24
N PHE A 87 -16.68 0.11 7.65
CA PHE A 87 -16.61 -1.20 8.29
C PHE A 87 -15.68 -1.21 9.50
N LEU A 88 -14.51 -0.58 9.42
CA LEU A 88 -13.58 -0.44 10.55
C LEU A 88 -14.19 0.41 11.67
N PHE A 89 -14.78 1.54 11.32
CA PHE A 89 -15.47 2.39 12.28
C PHE A 89 -16.59 1.62 12.99
N PHE A 90 -17.39 0.86 12.24
CA PHE A 90 -18.42 -0.01 12.80
C PHE A 90 -17.84 -1.07 13.75
N LEU A 91 -16.75 -1.76 13.37
CA LEU A 91 -16.09 -2.76 14.22
C LEU A 91 -15.53 -2.17 15.53
N VAL A 92 -14.99 -0.96 15.48
CA VAL A 92 -14.30 -0.33 16.62
C VAL A 92 -15.26 0.38 17.57
N PHE A 93 -16.22 1.11 17.02
CA PHE A 93 -17.14 1.97 17.80
C PHE A 93 -18.49 1.32 18.08
N GLN A 94 -18.89 0.28 17.33
CA GLN A 94 -20.16 -0.44 17.52
C GLN A 94 -19.93 -1.92 17.87
N ARG A 95 -18.95 -2.18 18.75
CA ARG A 95 -18.47 -3.53 19.07
C ARG A 95 -19.57 -4.50 19.53
N ASP A 96 -20.52 -4.05 20.34
CA ASP A 96 -21.62 -4.90 20.79
C ASP A 96 -22.57 -5.28 19.64
N LYS A 97 -22.82 -4.33 18.72
CA LYS A 97 -23.64 -4.57 17.54
C LYS A 97 -22.91 -5.50 16.55
N SER A 98 -21.60 -5.33 16.36
CA SER A 98 -20.83 -6.22 15.50
C SER A 98 -20.87 -7.65 16.04
N LEU A 99 -20.68 -7.86 17.35
CA LEU A 99 -20.79 -9.19 17.99
C LEU A 99 -22.19 -9.80 17.85
N LYS A 100 -23.26 -9.00 17.97
CA LYS A 100 -24.63 -9.47 17.72
C LYS A 100 -24.84 -9.93 16.28
N ILE A 101 -24.33 -9.18 15.30
CA ILE A 101 -24.41 -9.57 13.88
C ILE A 101 -23.65 -10.87 13.64
N ILE A 102 -22.45 -11.02 14.20
CA ILE A 102 -21.64 -12.24 14.07
C ILE A 102 -22.40 -13.44 14.64
N ARG A 103 -22.97 -13.30 15.85
CA ARG A 103 -23.80 -14.36 16.46
C ARG A 103 -25.00 -14.71 15.59
N PHE A 104 -25.66 -13.71 15.00
CA PHE A 104 -26.78 -13.92 14.10
C PHE A 104 -26.38 -14.67 12.83
N LEU A 105 -25.29 -14.27 12.18
CA LEU A 105 -24.75 -14.92 10.97
C LEU A 105 -24.18 -16.31 11.26
N CYS A 106 -23.72 -16.56 12.49
CA CYS A 106 -23.18 -17.85 12.93
C CYS A 106 -24.23 -18.82 13.46
N LYS A 107 -25.51 -18.44 13.54
CA LYS A 107 -26.61 -19.33 13.94
C LYS A 107 -26.64 -20.70 13.22
N PRO A 108 -26.36 -20.81 11.90
CA PRO A 108 -26.37 -22.12 11.23
C PRO A 108 -25.11 -22.97 11.51
N PHE A 109 -24.11 -22.44 12.22
CA PHE A 109 -22.85 -23.13 12.49
C PHE A 109 -22.75 -23.60 13.96
N PRO A 110 -21.84 -24.55 14.26
CA PRO A 110 -21.63 -25.01 15.63
C PRO A 110 -21.24 -23.87 16.57
N ALA A 111 -21.71 -23.90 17.82
CA ALA A 111 -21.41 -22.85 18.82
C ALA A 111 -19.90 -22.57 18.99
N LYS A 112 -19.06 -23.60 18.83
CA LYS A 112 -17.60 -23.50 18.85
C LYS A 112 -17.03 -22.59 17.76
N PHE A 113 -17.69 -22.50 16.60
CA PHE A 113 -17.32 -21.59 15.52
C PHE A 113 -17.66 -20.14 15.85
N SER A 114 -18.87 -19.87 16.36
CA SER A 114 -19.27 -18.53 16.82
C SER A 114 -18.32 -18.00 17.89
N MET A 115 -18.02 -18.81 18.92
CA MET A 115 -17.10 -18.42 20.00
C MET A 115 -15.71 -18.06 19.49
N ARG A 116 -15.16 -18.84 18.53
CA ARG A 116 -13.86 -18.54 17.91
C ARG A 116 -13.87 -17.25 17.11
N LEU A 117 -14.92 -17.01 16.32
CA LEU A 117 -15.05 -15.78 15.54
C LEU A 117 -15.20 -14.55 16.42
N GLU A 118 -15.98 -14.65 17.50
CA GLU A 118 -16.10 -13.59 18.50
C GLU A 118 -14.76 -13.26 19.14
N GLU A 119 -13.96 -14.27 19.50
CA GLU A 119 -12.62 -14.06 20.05
C GLU A 119 -11.67 -13.39 19.04
N ILE A 120 -11.70 -13.81 17.77
CA ILE A 120 -10.91 -13.19 16.69
C ILE A 120 -11.30 -11.73 16.54
N ILE A 121 -12.59 -11.42 16.48
CA ILE A 121 -13.08 -10.07 16.25
C ILE A 121 -12.82 -9.18 17.46
N ASN A 122 -12.89 -9.74 18.67
CA ASN A 122 -12.50 -9.03 19.88
C ASN A 122 -11.01 -8.66 19.90
N ARG A 123 -10.12 -9.60 19.52
CA ARG A 123 -8.67 -9.37 19.45
C ARG A 123 -8.29 -8.43 18.30
N PHE A 124 -9.00 -8.53 17.18
CA PHE A 124 -8.84 -7.64 16.04
C PHE A 124 -9.23 -6.21 16.42
N GLY A 125 -10.43 -6.03 17.01
CA GLY A 125 -10.90 -4.73 17.49
C GLY A 125 -9.98 -4.11 18.55
N ALA A 126 -9.37 -4.91 19.43
CA ALA A 126 -8.34 -4.43 20.36
C ALA A 126 -7.10 -3.89 19.64
N GLY A 127 -6.65 -4.55 18.56
CA GLY A 127 -5.56 -4.04 17.72
C GLY A 127 -5.92 -2.77 16.93
N LEU A 128 -7.21 -2.48 16.76
CA LEU A 128 -7.73 -1.27 16.12
C LEU A 128 -7.93 -0.10 17.08
N GLU A 129 -7.73 -0.27 18.40
CA GLU A 129 -8.00 0.79 19.38
C GLU A 129 -7.14 2.04 19.19
N VAL A 130 -6.01 1.93 18.48
CA VAL A 130 -5.18 3.08 18.08
C VAL A 130 -5.97 4.14 17.32
N ILE A 131 -7.04 3.74 16.60
CA ILE A 131 -7.91 4.64 15.82
C ILE A 131 -8.73 5.56 16.75
N LYS A 132 -8.93 5.18 18.02
CA LYS A 132 -9.65 6.01 19.01
C LYS A 132 -8.81 7.18 19.52
N ASP A 133 -7.49 7.14 19.35
CA ASP A 133 -6.56 8.17 19.81
C ASP A 133 -6.23 9.11 18.64
N PHE A 134 -6.85 10.29 18.64
CA PHE A 134 -6.68 11.28 17.57
C PHE A 134 -5.21 11.64 17.33
N LYS A 135 -4.39 11.78 18.39
CA LYS A 135 -2.97 12.12 18.23
C LYS A 135 -2.22 11.02 17.50
N LYS A 136 -2.47 9.75 17.85
CA LYS A 136 -1.84 8.61 17.17
C LYS A 136 -2.31 8.50 15.72
N VAL A 137 -3.59 8.75 15.45
CA VAL A 137 -4.13 8.78 14.08
C VAL A 137 -3.42 9.84 13.24
N VAL A 138 -3.25 11.06 13.76
CA VAL A 138 -2.52 12.14 13.07
C VAL A 138 -1.06 11.75 12.82
N ILE A 139 -0.37 11.16 13.80
CA ILE A 139 1.02 10.72 13.64
C ILE A 139 1.15 9.65 12.55
N ILE A 140 0.32 8.59 12.61
CA ILE A 140 0.32 7.52 11.61
C ILE A 140 0.02 8.10 10.23
N SER A 141 -0.93 9.02 10.16
CA SER A 141 -1.32 9.71 8.94
C SER A 141 -0.17 10.49 8.32
N ALA A 142 0.52 11.28 9.13
CA ALA A 142 1.68 12.05 8.68
C ALA A 142 2.83 11.15 8.23
N ILE A 143 3.07 10.04 8.93
CA ILE A 143 4.11 9.06 8.56
C ILE A 143 3.75 8.38 7.22
N SER A 144 2.51 7.92 7.04
CA SER A 144 2.07 7.29 5.79
C SER A 144 2.17 8.25 4.60
N LEU A 145 1.71 9.50 4.76
CA LEU A 145 1.84 10.52 3.71
C LEU A 145 3.31 10.82 3.40
N LEU A 146 4.14 10.98 4.43
CA LEU A 146 5.58 11.23 4.26
C LEU A 146 6.26 10.08 3.50
N ILE A 147 5.93 8.83 3.80
CA ILE A 147 6.48 7.67 3.09
C ILE A 147 6.12 7.74 1.60
N LEU A 148 4.86 8.05 1.26
CA LEU A 148 4.41 8.17 -0.14
C LEU A 148 5.15 9.30 -0.87
N GLU A 149 5.25 10.47 -0.25
CA GLU A 149 5.97 11.61 -0.85
C GLU A 149 7.48 11.36 -0.96
N LEU A 150 8.09 10.62 -0.03
CA LEU A 150 9.47 10.19 -0.16
C LEU A 150 9.68 9.27 -1.37
N PHE A 151 8.72 8.40 -1.70
CA PHE A 151 8.78 7.60 -2.93
C PHE A 151 8.60 8.46 -4.19
N ALA A 152 7.69 9.45 -4.18
CA ALA A 152 7.55 10.39 -5.29
C ALA A 152 8.83 11.23 -5.47
N PHE A 153 9.45 11.65 -4.37
CA PHE A 153 10.71 12.38 -4.37
C PHE A 153 11.89 11.52 -4.86
N GLN A 154 11.96 10.25 -4.44
CA GLN A 154 12.94 9.29 -4.94
C GLN A 154 12.79 9.11 -6.47
N THR A 155 11.55 9.07 -6.95
CA THR A 155 11.24 9.03 -8.40
C THR A 155 11.82 10.25 -9.09
N LEU A 156 11.57 11.45 -8.56
CA LEU A 156 12.08 12.70 -9.09
C LEU A 156 13.62 12.71 -9.18
N ILE A 157 14.31 12.35 -8.09
CA ILE A 157 15.78 12.27 -8.06
C ILE A 157 16.29 11.29 -9.11
N THR A 158 15.63 10.14 -9.27
CA THR A 158 16.04 9.14 -10.26
C THR A 158 15.91 9.70 -11.68
N ILE A 159 14.81 10.40 -11.99
CA ILE A 159 14.63 11.03 -13.31
C ILE A 159 15.72 12.09 -13.56
N TYR A 160 16.06 12.91 -12.56
CA TYR A 160 17.16 13.87 -12.65
C TYR A 160 18.53 13.22 -12.87
N ALA A 161 18.81 12.11 -12.20
CA ALA A 161 20.06 11.37 -12.35
C ALA A 161 20.27 10.86 -13.78
N PHE A 162 19.18 10.55 -14.49
CA PHE A 162 19.19 10.16 -15.89
C PHE A 162 19.29 11.32 -16.88
N ARG A 163 19.31 12.58 -16.39
CA ARG A 163 19.33 13.80 -17.22
C ARG A 163 18.24 13.79 -18.31
N SER A 164 17.05 13.32 -17.93
CA SER A 164 15.89 13.27 -18.82
C SER A 164 15.63 14.66 -19.42
N ASN A 165 15.45 14.74 -20.73
CA ASN A 165 15.06 16.00 -21.37
C ASN A 165 13.58 16.34 -21.11
N MET A 166 12.75 15.32 -20.85
CA MET A 166 11.33 15.48 -20.53
C MET A 166 11.15 16.32 -19.26
N ILE A 167 12.00 16.15 -18.24
CA ILE A 167 11.84 16.92 -17.00
C ILE A 167 12.05 18.43 -17.19
N ASN A 168 12.88 18.82 -18.16
CA ASN A 168 13.21 20.23 -18.42
C ASN A 168 12.07 20.99 -19.11
N THR A 169 11.12 20.29 -19.73
CA THR A 169 9.95 20.91 -20.37
C THR A 169 8.77 21.07 -19.40
N LEU A 170 8.86 20.49 -18.20
CA LEU A 170 7.81 20.51 -17.18
C LEU A 170 8.11 21.57 -16.12
N SER A 171 7.09 22.35 -15.73
CA SER A 171 7.16 23.19 -14.54
C SER A 171 7.33 22.34 -13.27
N ILE A 172 7.85 22.92 -12.18
CA ILE A 172 8.02 22.24 -10.88
C ILE A 172 6.72 21.56 -10.43
N PHE A 173 5.59 22.25 -10.59
CA PHE A 173 4.28 21.69 -10.28
C PHE A 173 3.97 20.43 -11.10
N GLN A 174 4.21 20.47 -12.42
CA GLN A 174 3.98 19.32 -13.29
C GLN A 174 4.93 18.16 -13.00
N GLN A 175 6.17 18.42 -12.59
CA GLN A 175 7.12 17.38 -12.19
C GLN A 175 6.65 16.64 -10.93
N VAL A 176 6.21 17.39 -9.90
CA VAL A 176 5.65 16.80 -8.66
C VAL A 176 4.37 16.02 -8.97
N TRP A 177 3.50 16.59 -9.80
CA TRP A 177 2.27 15.94 -10.24
C TRP A 177 2.55 14.62 -10.97
N MET A 178 3.48 14.63 -11.94
CA MET A 178 3.92 13.45 -12.68
C MET A 178 4.49 12.38 -11.74
N CYS A 179 5.37 12.75 -10.81
CA CYS A 179 5.99 11.78 -9.89
C CYS A 179 4.94 11.11 -8.98
N ASN A 180 3.95 11.87 -8.52
CA ASN A 180 2.83 11.33 -7.76
C ASN A 180 1.89 10.46 -8.61
N PHE A 181 1.68 10.82 -9.88
CA PHE A 181 0.91 9.99 -10.81
C PHE A 181 1.61 8.65 -11.07
N VAL A 182 2.92 8.69 -11.34
CA VAL A 182 3.77 7.52 -11.51
C VAL A 182 3.80 6.65 -10.25
N LEU A 183 3.85 7.25 -9.05
CA LEU A 183 3.74 6.55 -7.77
C LEU A 183 2.44 5.74 -7.69
N ILE A 184 1.30 6.33 -8.04
CA ILE A 184 -0.01 5.65 -7.99
C ILE A 184 -0.05 4.49 -8.97
N ILE A 185 0.36 4.70 -10.23
CA ILE A 185 0.39 3.62 -11.23
C ILE A 185 1.33 2.50 -10.80
N GLY A 186 2.50 2.85 -10.25
CA GLY A 186 3.44 1.90 -9.67
C GLY A 186 2.82 1.09 -8.52
N ALA A 187 2.16 1.75 -7.57
CA ALA A 187 1.50 1.10 -6.44
C ALA A 187 0.34 0.18 -6.88
N LEU A 188 -0.49 0.61 -7.84
CA LEU A 188 -1.56 -0.22 -8.40
C LEU A 188 -1.02 -1.44 -9.14
N SER A 189 0.12 -1.32 -9.83
CA SER A 189 0.76 -2.45 -10.54
C SER A 189 1.24 -3.57 -9.60
N LEU A 190 1.46 -3.27 -8.31
CA LEU A 190 1.84 -4.24 -7.28
C LEU A 190 0.65 -5.08 -6.79
N ILE A 191 -0.58 -4.73 -7.16
CA ILE A 191 -1.76 -5.58 -6.93
C ILE A 191 -1.63 -6.88 -7.73
N ILE A 192 -1.03 -6.79 -8.93
CA ILE A 192 -0.73 -7.95 -9.76
C ILE A 192 0.26 -8.84 -9.00
N PRO A 193 -0.07 -10.12 -8.72
CA PRO A 193 0.74 -10.98 -7.88
C PRO A 193 1.99 -11.48 -8.60
N SER A 194 2.96 -10.60 -8.81
CA SER A 194 4.28 -10.91 -9.36
C SER A 194 5.35 -10.95 -8.24
N PRO A 195 6.36 -11.83 -8.33
CA PRO A 195 7.47 -11.85 -7.38
C PRO A 195 8.16 -10.48 -7.31
N ALA A 196 8.22 -9.90 -6.11
CA ALA A 196 8.76 -8.56 -5.86
C ALA A 196 8.17 -7.44 -6.75
N GLY A 197 7.01 -7.62 -7.39
CA GLY A 197 6.49 -6.63 -8.34
C GLY A 197 7.21 -6.62 -9.71
N LEU A 198 8.08 -7.60 -9.98
CA LEU A 198 8.86 -7.66 -11.22
C LEU A 198 7.94 -7.78 -12.44
N GLY A 199 8.32 -7.07 -13.51
CA GLY A 199 7.54 -7.01 -14.74
C GLY A 199 6.39 -6.00 -14.66
N SER A 200 5.41 -6.22 -13.78
CA SER A 200 4.25 -5.33 -13.66
C SER A 200 4.66 -3.91 -13.29
N PHE A 201 5.54 -3.75 -12.30
CA PHE A 201 6.07 -2.43 -11.91
C PHE A 201 6.86 -1.79 -13.06
N HIS A 202 7.80 -2.52 -13.66
CA HIS A 202 8.65 -1.97 -14.73
C HIS A 202 7.83 -1.52 -15.95
N LEU A 203 6.85 -2.34 -16.36
CA LEU A 203 5.99 -2.02 -17.49
C LEU A 203 5.10 -0.81 -17.20
N ALA A 204 4.39 -0.83 -16.07
CA ALA A 204 3.48 0.25 -15.71
C ALA A 204 4.23 1.59 -15.57
N PHE A 205 5.34 1.57 -14.83
CA PHE A 205 6.16 2.75 -14.59
C PHE A 205 6.77 3.32 -15.89
N ALA A 206 7.42 2.48 -16.70
CA ALA A 206 8.02 2.92 -17.96
C ALA A 206 6.97 3.46 -18.93
N LYS A 207 5.81 2.79 -19.02
CA LYS A 207 4.73 3.24 -19.91
C LYS A 207 4.15 4.58 -19.47
N THR A 208 4.02 4.79 -18.16
CA THR A 208 3.61 6.09 -17.64
C THR A 208 4.63 7.18 -18.01
N LEU A 209 5.93 6.97 -17.83
CA LEU A 209 6.93 7.97 -18.25
C LEU A 209 6.94 8.22 -19.76
N GLU A 210 6.77 7.19 -20.59
CA GLU A 210 6.62 7.33 -22.04
C GLU A 210 5.42 8.24 -22.40
N MET A 211 4.31 8.14 -21.66
CA MET A 211 3.15 9.02 -21.87
C MET A 211 3.45 10.49 -21.55
N PHE A 212 4.38 10.77 -20.64
CA PHE A 212 4.84 12.14 -20.37
C PHE A 212 5.89 12.63 -21.37
N GLY A 213 6.31 11.79 -22.33
CA GLY A 213 7.23 12.14 -23.40
C GLY A 213 8.65 11.62 -23.21
N GLU A 214 8.89 10.72 -22.25
CA GLU A 214 10.20 10.10 -22.08
C GLU A 214 10.52 9.13 -23.21
N ILE A 215 11.80 9.01 -23.56
CA ILE A 215 12.26 8.02 -24.54
C ILE A 215 12.09 6.61 -23.96
N PRO A 216 11.48 5.63 -24.68
CA PRO A 216 11.17 4.30 -24.15
C PRO A 216 12.36 3.57 -23.52
N PHE A 217 13.55 3.73 -24.10
CA PHE A 217 14.78 3.17 -23.54
C PHE A 217 15.11 3.77 -22.16
N ILE A 218 15.10 5.11 -22.04
CA ILE A 218 15.38 5.84 -20.79
C ILE A 218 14.30 5.53 -19.74
N ALA A 219 13.03 5.53 -20.12
CA ALA A 219 11.91 5.20 -19.23
C ALA A 219 12.07 3.83 -18.57
N LYS A 220 12.44 2.81 -19.36
CA LYS A 220 12.73 1.45 -18.84
C LYS A 220 13.95 1.44 -17.91
N SER A 221 15.02 2.15 -18.26
CA SER A 221 16.21 2.26 -17.42
C SER A 221 15.89 2.92 -16.08
N ILE A 222 15.12 4.01 -16.07
CA ILE A 222 14.66 4.68 -14.84
C ILE A 222 13.83 3.70 -13.99
N ALA A 223 12.88 2.98 -14.60
CA ALA A 223 12.04 2.03 -13.88
C ALA A 223 12.86 0.92 -13.19
N ILE A 224 13.89 0.39 -13.87
CA ILE A 224 14.79 -0.64 -13.34
C ILE A 224 15.61 -0.08 -12.17
N VAL A 225 16.21 1.10 -12.34
CA VAL A 225 17.06 1.71 -11.29
C VAL A 225 16.22 2.07 -10.07
N LEU A 226 15.07 2.71 -10.26
CA LEU A 226 14.19 3.07 -9.17
C LEU A 226 13.75 1.82 -8.38
N HIS A 227 13.30 0.78 -9.07
CA HIS A 227 12.90 -0.47 -8.41
C HIS A 227 14.08 -1.07 -7.64
N SER A 228 15.27 -1.11 -8.24
CA SER A 228 16.48 -1.64 -7.62
C SER A 228 16.87 -0.87 -6.35
N VAL A 229 16.84 0.46 -6.38
CA VAL A 229 17.17 1.31 -5.23
C VAL A 229 16.13 1.20 -4.12
N SER A 230 14.86 0.97 -4.45
CA SER A 230 13.82 0.70 -3.46
C SER A 230 13.90 -0.71 -2.87
N LEU A 231 14.34 -1.68 -3.66
CA LEU A 231 14.30 -3.10 -3.32
C LEU A 231 15.55 -3.57 -2.56
N PHE A 232 16.73 -3.31 -3.10
CA PHE A 232 17.98 -3.90 -2.61
C PHE A 232 18.40 -3.42 -1.23
N PRO A 233 18.38 -2.12 -0.88
CA PRO A 233 18.77 -1.67 0.46
C PRO A 233 17.90 -2.31 1.55
N VAL A 234 16.57 -2.34 1.36
CA VAL A 234 15.64 -2.98 2.29
C VAL A 234 15.88 -4.48 2.39
N MET A 235 16.22 -5.13 1.25
CA MET A 235 16.56 -6.55 1.21
C MET A 235 17.92 -6.85 1.86
N ILE A 236 18.91 -5.97 1.78
CA ILE A 236 20.22 -6.19 2.41
C ILE A 236 20.09 -6.02 3.93
N VAL A 237 19.51 -4.91 4.37
CA VAL A 237 19.37 -4.58 5.79
C VAL A 237 18.60 -5.66 6.53
N GLY A 238 17.46 -6.10 6.00
CA GLY A 238 16.72 -7.11 6.73
C GLY A 238 17.34 -8.53 6.62
N LEU A 239 18.17 -8.82 5.60
CA LEU A 239 18.86 -10.13 5.49
C LEU A 239 19.94 -10.17 6.56
N TYR A 240 20.64 -9.05 6.73
CA TYR A 240 21.59 -8.84 7.82
C TYR A 240 20.96 -9.07 9.20
N PHE A 241 19.78 -8.49 9.47
CA PHE A 241 19.11 -8.71 10.76
C PHE A 241 18.57 -10.14 10.93
N LEU A 242 18.05 -10.76 9.87
CA LEU A 242 17.59 -12.15 9.92
C LEU A 242 18.73 -13.12 10.24
N TYR A 243 19.90 -12.88 9.64
CA TYR A 243 21.13 -13.62 9.93
C TYR A 243 21.60 -13.38 11.37
N ARG A 244 21.68 -12.11 11.82
CA ARG A 244 22.17 -11.74 13.15
C ARG A 244 21.30 -12.32 14.27
N GLU A 245 19.98 -12.24 14.13
CA GLU A 245 19.04 -12.64 15.18
C GLU A 245 18.75 -14.16 15.18
N LYS A 246 19.45 -14.94 14.34
CA LYS A 246 19.31 -16.40 14.20
C LYS A 246 17.84 -16.84 14.13
N TYR A 247 17.00 -16.10 13.41
CA TYR A 247 15.62 -16.51 13.20
C TYR A 247 15.61 -17.77 12.34
N VAL A 248 15.66 -18.93 12.98
CA VAL A 248 15.25 -20.18 12.38
C VAL A 248 13.76 -20.04 12.20
N ILE A 249 13.32 -19.82 10.97
CA ILE A 249 11.93 -20.04 10.58
C ILE A 249 11.71 -21.55 10.78
N ARG A 250 11.36 -21.95 12.01
CA ARG A 250 10.80 -23.28 12.27
C ARG A 250 9.44 -23.27 11.60
N ILE A 251 9.43 -23.54 10.30
CA ILE A 251 8.23 -23.98 9.59
C ILE A 251 7.83 -25.25 10.34
N SER A 252 6.82 -25.10 11.18
CA SER A 252 6.19 -26.18 11.93
C SER A 252 5.85 -27.30 10.95
N ARG A 253 6.70 -28.34 10.88
CA ARG A 253 6.29 -29.64 10.36
C ARG A 253 5.21 -30.13 11.31
N LYS A 254 3.96 -30.12 10.83
CA LYS A 254 2.91 -30.97 11.37
C LYS A 254 3.21 -32.41 10.96
#